data_AF-A0A7R9MHQ5-F1
#
_entry.id   AF-A0A7R9MHQ5-F1
#
_cell.length_a   1.000
_cell.length_b   1.000
_cell.length_c   1.000
_cell.angle_alpha   90.00
_cell.angle_beta   90.00
_cell.angle_gamma   90.00
#
_symmetry.space_group_name_H-M   'P 1'
#
loop_
_entity.id
_entity.type
_entity.pdbx_description
1 polymer ?
#
loop_
_entity_poly.entity_id
_entity_poly.type
_entity_poly.pdbx_seq_one_letter_code
_entity_poly.pdbx_strand_id
1 'polypeptide(L)' 'MAKDFIMEYRKEVKAVSSQIQIPPLMYDENDRPYMTAKGMRKYCIANVVVRGNGTGKVDINGQNLLYFEFMQDR' A
#
# COMPACT_ATOMS: atom_id res chain seq x y z
N MET A 1 24.59 -9.26 -41.18
CA MET A 1 25.69 -8.28 -41.23
C MET A 1 25.35 -6.98 -40.52
N ALA A 2 24.51 -6.09 -41.05
CA ALA A 2 24.21 -4.81 -40.36
C ALA A 2 23.46 -4.97 -39.02
N LYS A 3 22.49 -5.91 -38.95
CA LYS A 3 21.69 -6.15 -37.73
C LYS A 3 22.53 -6.69 -36.57
N ASP A 4 23.47 -7.58 -36.86
CA ASP A 4 24.29 -8.26 -35.86
C ASP A 4 25.28 -7.28 -35.20
N PHE A 5 25.89 -6.42 -36.02
CA PHE A 5 26.74 -5.30 -35.55
C PHE A 5 25.96 -4.33 -34.64
N ILE A 6 24.71 -4.01 -34.97
CA ILE A 6 23.88 -3.11 -34.16
C ILE A 6 23.50 -3.75 -32.81
N MET A 7 23.22 -5.05 -32.79
CA MET A 7 22.83 -5.75 -31.56
C MET A 7 24.00 -5.95 -30.59
N GLU A 8 25.24 -6.02 -31.08
CA GLU A 8 26.46 -6.12 -30.26
C GLU A 8 26.65 -4.92 -29.31
N TYR A 9 26.23 -3.73 -29.74
CA TYR A 9 26.32 -2.50 -28.95
C TYR A 9 25.01 -2.09 -28.28
N ARG A 10 23.92 -2.87 -28.47
CA ARG A 10 22.62 -2.59 -27.87
C ARG A 10 22.59 -3.04 -26.42
N LYS A 11 22.18 -2.15 -25.51
CA LYS A 11 21.86 -2.50 -24.11
C LYS A 11 20.36 -2.73 -23.95
N GLU A 12 19.97 -3.90 -23.45
CA GLU A 12 18.58 -4.17 -23.13
C GLU A 12 18.15 -3.41 -21.88
N VAL A 13 17.05 -2.68 -22.00
CA VAL A 13 16.39 -2.03 -20.87
C VAL A 13 15.34 -3.00 -20.35
N LYS A 14 15.55 -3.54 -19.15
CA LYS A 14 14.53 -4.36 -18.48
C LYS A 14 13.34 -3.47 -18.13
N ALA A 15 12.19 -3.76 -18.73
CA ALA A 15 10.94 -3.15 -18.31
C ALA A 15 10.58 -3.71 -16.92
N VAL A 16 10.71 -2.89 -15.88
CA VAL A 16 10.23 -3.23 -14.55
C VAL A 16 8.73 -2.97 -14.53
N SER A 17 7.92 -4.04 -14.56
CA SER A 17 6.49 -3.91 -14.31
C SER A 17 6.26 -3.66 -12.82
N SER A 18 5.62 -2.57 -12.45
CA SER A 18 5.21 -2.29 -11.07
C SER A 18 4.00 -3.14 -10.69
N GLN A 19 4.20 -4.44 -10.50
CA GLN A 19 3.21 -5.30 -9.87
C GLN A 19 3.27 -5.08 -8.36
N ILE A 20 2.18 -4.59 -7.78
CA ILE A 20 2.05 -4.47 -6.33
C ILE A 20 1.87 -5.90 -5.79
N GLN A 21 2.82 -6.37 -4.99
CA GLN A 21 2.68 -7.62 -4.26
C GLN A 21 1.66 -7.42 -3.14
N ILE A 22 0.54 -8.14 -3.19
CA ILE A 22 -0.51 -8.08 -2.18
C ILE A 22 -0.20 -9.15 -1.12
N PRO A 23 0.03 -8.78 0.15
CA PRO A 23 0.20 -9.74 1.24
C PRO A 23 -1.03 -10.65 1.43
N PRO A 24 -0.84 -11.86 1.99
CA PRO A 24 -1.96 -12.71 2.38
C PRO A 24 -2.81 -12.06 3.47
N LEU A 25 -4.13 -12.30 3.44
CA LEU A 25 -5.04 -11.83 4.48
C LEU A 25 -4.78 -12.53 5.82
N MET A 26 -4.86 -11.76 6.91
CA MET A 26 -4.77 -12.26 8.29
C MET A 26 -6.17 -12.42 8.87
N TYR A 27 -6.30 -13.25 9.91
CA TYR A 27 -7.57 -13.49 10.60
C TYR A 27 -7.41 -13.25 12.10
N ASP A 28 -8.38 -12.55 12.68
CA ASP A 28 -8.41 -12.24 14.12
C ASP A 28 -9.08 -13.37 14.91
N GLU A 29 -9.11 -13.29 16.24
CA GLU A 29 -9.73 -14.29 17.14
C GLU A 29 -11.21 -14.57 16.82
N ASN A 30 -11.90 -13.57 16.26
CA ASN A 30 -13.31 -13.65 15.87
C ASN A 30 -13.51 -14.10 14.40
N ASP A 31 -12.49 -14.71 13.78
CA ASP A 31 -12.45 -15.14 12.38
C ASP A 31 -12.75 -13.98 11.39
N ARG A 32 -12.38 -12.76 11.79
CA ARG A 32 -12.56 -11.57 10.95
C ARG A 32 -11.30 -11.33 10.12
N PRO A 33 -11.40 -11.25 8.78
CA PRO A 33 -10.25 -10.96 7.94
C PRO A 33 -9.75 -9.54 8.22
N TYR A 34 -8.44 -9.36 8.30
CA TYR A 34 -7.81 -8.05 8.42
C TYR A 34 -6.48 -8.00 7.68
N MET A 35 -6.01 -6.79 7.44
CA MET A 35 -4.72 -6.51 6.82
C MET A 35 -4.03 -5.35 7.52
N THR A 36 -2.72 -5.45 7.67
CA THR A 36 -1.89 -4.40 8.26
C THR A 36 -0.99 -3.78 7.20
N ALA A 37 -0.85 -2.46 7.24
CA ALA A 37 0.00 -1.72 6.32
C ALA A 37 0.67 -0.55 7.04
N LYS A 38 1.89 -0.22 6.58
CA LYS A 38 2.65 0.94 7.05
C LYS A 38 2.72 1.99 5.95
N GLY A 39 2.27 3.21 6.26
CA GLY A 39 2.38 4.37 5.39
C GLY A 39 3.40 5.37 5.92
N MET A 40 4.06 6.09 5.02
CA MET A 40 4.94 7.20 5.37
C MET A 40 4.73 8.37 4.42
N ARG A 41 4.58 9.57 4.97
CA ARG A 41 4.51 10.82 4.20
C ARG A 41 5.32 11.90 4.89
N LYS A 42 6.29 12.48 4.17
CA LYS A 42 7.27 13.41 4.75
C LYS A 42 7.96 12.75 5.95
N TYR A 43 7.79 13.30 7.15
CA TYR A 43 8.32 12.74 8.41
C TYR A 43 7.28 11.95 9.22
N CYS A 44 6.03 11.90 8.75
CA CYS A 44 4.94 11.21 9.43
C CYS A 44 4.91 9.74 9.03
N ILE A 45 4.72 8.86 10.03
CA ILE A 45 4.58 7.41 9.85
C ILE A 45 3.24 6.98 10.46
N ALA A 46 2.49 6.15 9.75
CA ALA A 46 1.23 5.59 10.23
C ALA A 46 1.22 4.07 10.04
N ASN A 47 0.71 3.35 11.04
CA ASN A 47 0.40 1.94 10.94
C ASN A 47 -1.12 1.79 10.96
N VAL A 48 -1.67 1.16 9.92
CA VAL A 48 -3.12 1.05 9.74
C VAL A 48 -3.50 -0.43 9.70
N VAL A 49 -4.58 -0.75 10.40
CA VAL A 49 -5.23 -2.07 10.34
C VAL A 49 -6.58 -1.91 9.68
N VAL A 50 -6.76 -2.51 8.51
CA VAL A 50 -8.05 -2.55 7.82
C VAL A 50 -8.71 -3.89 8.13
N ARG A 51 -9.91 -3.85 8.71
CA ARG A 51 -10.70 -5.04 9.05
C ARG A 51 -11.83 -5.19 8.02
N GLY A 52 -12.02 -6.41 7.53
CA GLY A 52 -13.14 -6.76 6.66
C GLY A 52 -14.46 -6.77 7.42
N ASN A 53 -15.57 -6.65 6.68
CA ASN A 53 -16.93 -6.58 7.23
C ASN A 53 -17.13 -5.43 8.23
N GLY A 54 -16.55 -4.26 7.94
CA GLY A 54 -16.67 -3.07 8.79
C GLY A 54 -17.98 -2.31 8.57
N THR A 55 -18.35 -1.48 9.56
CA THR A 55 -19.50 -0.55 9.50
C THR A 55 -19.12 0.86 9.04
N GLY A 56 -17.89 1.06 8.56
CA GLY A 56 -17.34 2.39 8.26
C GLY A 56 -16.77 3.14 9.46
N LYS A 57 -16.62 2.48 10.62
CA LYS A 57 -15.94 3.07 11.78
C LYS A 57 -14.45 3.24 11.49
N VAL A 58 -13.95 4.46 11.64
CA VAL A 58 -12.52 4.79 11.57
C VAL A 58 -12.06 5.23 12.95
N ASP A 59 -10.96 4.64 13.40
CA ASP A 59 -10.34 4.95 14.68
C ASP A 59 -8.88 5.37 14.45
N ILE A 60 -8.52 6.54 14.95
CA ILE A 60 -7.21 7.16 14.83
C ILE A 60 -6.70 7.35 16.26
N ASN A 61 -5.74 6.53 16.68
CA ASN A 61 -5.15 6.56 18.03
C ASN A 61 -6.19 6.49 19.18
N GLY A 62 -7.27 5.72 19.01
CA GLY A 62 -8.36 5.62 19.99
C GLY A 62 -9.43 6.71 19.88
N GLN A 63 -9.32 7.60 18.88
CA GLN A 63 -10.27 8.68 18.63
C GLN A 63 -10.98 8.47 17.30
N ASN A 64 -12.18 9.05 17.13
CA ASN A 64 -12.94 8.91 15.89
C ASN A 64 -12.34 9.81 14.77
N LEU A 65 -12.90 9.74 13.56
CA LEU A 65 -12.48 10.50 12.37
C LEU A 65 -12.37 12.02 12.59
N LEU A 66 -13.14 12.57 13.54
CA LEU A 66 -13.07 13.98 13.94
C LEU A 66 -11.74 14.37 14.63
N TYR A 67 -10.81 13.43 14.83
CA TYR A 67 -9.41 13.71 15.19
C TYR A 67 -8.78 14.75 14.25
N PHE A 68 -9.13 14.69 12.96
CA PHE A 68 -8.73 15.70 11.99
C PHE A 68 -9.74 16.84 11.97
N GLU A 69 -9.33 18.01 12.49
CA GLU A 69 -10.18 19.21 12.58
C GLU A 69 -10.56 19.74 11.19
N PHE A 70 -9.60 19.75 10.26
CA PHE A 70 -9.80 20.28 8.91
C PHE A 70 -10.55 19.29 8.01
N MET A 71 -11.51 19.81 7.23
CA MET A 71 -12.26 19.02 6.24
C MET A 71 -11.36 18.35 5.20
N GLN A 72 -10.25 18.97 4.83
CA GLN A 72 -9.33 18.46 3.80
C GLN A 72 -8.60 17.18 4.23
N ASP A 73 -8.45 16.97 5.53
CA ASP A 73 -7.71 15.84 6.10
C ASP A 73 -8.61 14.60 6.32
N ARG A 74 -9.93 14.75 6.18
CA ARG A 74 -10.94 13.68 6.32
C ARG A 74 -11.30 13.07 4.97
#